data_AF-A0A351A0M3-F1
#
_entry.id   AF-A0A351A0M3-F1
#
_cell.length_a   1.000
_cell.length_b   1.000
_cell.length_c   1.000
_cell.angle_alpha   90.00
_cell.angle_beta   90.00
_cell.angle_gamma   90.00
#
_symmetry.space_group_name_H-M   'P 1'
#
loop_
_entity.id
_entity.type
_entity.pdbx_description
1 polymer ?
#
loop_
_entity_poly.entity_id
_entity_poly.type
_entity_poly.pdbx_seq_one_letter_code
_entity_poly.pdbx_strand_id
1 'polypeptide(L)'
;MDPVYSALPPDDAAHVQRLSRLMYESRENCRDVLNALGAGSADELLARIAHAELPEHPAYEHYLAARILADTHEIARSEVARILKEANAQ
;
A
#
# COMPACT_ATOMS: atom_id res chain seq x y z
N MET A 1 -3.58 -9.96 25.94
CA MET A 1 -3.32 -8.94 24.91
C MET A 1 -4.62 -8.20 24.72
N ASP A 2 -4.72 -6.97 25.20
CA ASP A 2 -5.85 -6.12 24.83
C ASP A 2 -5.85 -5.95 23.31
N PRO A 3 -6.98 -6.16 22.62
CA PRO A 3 -7.04 -5.90 21.20
C PRO A 3 -6.70 -4.44 20.95
N VAL A 4 -5.80 -4.18 20.00
CA VAL A 4 -5.37 -2.82 19.59
C VAL A 4 -6.57 -1.91 19.25
N TYR A 5 -7.72 -2.50 18.92
CA TYR A 5 -8.98 -1.84 18.57
C TYR A 5 -10.11 -2.11 19.58
N SER A 6 -9.81 -2.28 20.87
CA SER A 6 -10.81 -2.57 21.92
C SER A 6 -11.88 -1.47 22.10
N ALA A 7 -11.62 -0.26 21.62
CA ALA A 7 -12.57 0.85 21.61
C ALA A 7 -13.56 0.82 20.43
N LEU A 8 -13.35 -0.05 19.44
CA LEU A 8 -14.24 -0.19 18.29
C LEU A 8 -15.27 -1.31 18.51
N PRO A 9 -16.46 -1.22 17.86
CA PRO A 9 -17.35 -2.36 17.71
C PRO A 9 -16.60 -3.58 17.15
N PRO A 10 -16.94 -4.82 17.54
CA PRO A 10 -16.21 -6.02 17.12
C PRO A 10 -16.04 -6.16 15.60
N ASP A 11 -17.06 -5.80 14.82
CA ASP A 11 -17.02 -5.88 13.36
C ASP A 11 -16.05 -4.86 12.76
N ASP A 12 -16.05 -3.63 13.27
CA ASP A 12 -15.14 -2.56 12.88
C ASP A 12 -13.70 -2.88 13.29
N ALA A 13 -13.50 -3.41 14.49
CA ALA A 13 -12.19 -3.86 14.96
C ALA A 13 -11.59 -4.94 14.04
N ALA A 14 -12.41 -5.93 13.65
CA ALA A 14 -11.98 -6.97 12.73
C ALA A 14 -11.70 -6.42 11.31
N HIS A 15 -12.48 -5.44 10.85
CA HIS A 15 -12.29 -4.80 9.55
C HIS A 15 -10.99 -3.98 9.52
N VAL A 16 -10.77 -3.12 10.52
CA VAL A 16 -9.55 -2.32 10.63
C VAL A 16 -8.31 -3.21 10.75
N GLN A 17 -8.40 -4.36 11.45
CA GLN A 17 -7.30 -5.32 11.51
C GLN A 17 -6.94 -5.87 10.12
N ARG A 18 -7.93 -6.24 9.30
CA ARG A 18 -7.69 -6.71 7.91
C ARG A 18 -7.08 -5.61 7.05
N LEU A 19 -7.59 -4.37 7.15
CA LEU A 19 -7.05 -3.24 6.40
C LEU A 19 -5.61 -2.90 6.83
N SER A 20 -5.31 -2.96 8.13
CA SER A 20 -3.96 -2.75 8.65
C SER A 20 -2.97 -3.76 8.08
N ARG A 21 -3.40 -5.03 7.98
CA ARG A 21 -2.61 -6.09 7.35
C ARG A 21 -2.41 -5.82 5.86
N LEU A 22 -3.46 -5.44 5.14
CA LEU A 22 -3.39 -5.10 3.72
C LEU A 22 -2.42 -3.93 3.47
N MET A 23 -2.46 -2.88 4.31
CA MET A 23 -1.54 -1.75 4.23
C MET A 23 -0.08 -2.18 4.40
N TYR A 24 0.19 -3.09 5.35
CA TYR A 24 1.52 -3.62 5.56
C TYR A 24 1.98 -4.45 4.35
N GLU A 25 1.16 -5.40 3.90
CA GLU A 25 1.48 -6.27 2.78
C GLU A 25 1.69 -5.48 1.47
N SER A 26 0.83 -4.49 1.18
CA SER A 26 0.97 -3.66 -0.02
C SER A 26 2.25 -2.82 0.00
N ARG A 27 2.62 -2.28 1.17
CA ARG A 27 3.86 -1.52 1.35
C ARG A 27 5.09 -2.41 1.15
N GLU A 28 5.13 -3.59 1.77
CA GLU A 28 6.27 -4.50 1.66
C GLU A 28 6.42 -5.02 0.22
N ASN A 29 5.31 -5.42 -0.41
CA ASN A 29 5.32 -5.86 -1.80
C ASN A 29 5.76 -4.73 -2.75
N CYS A 30 5.34 -3.49 -2.50
CA CYS A 30 5.77 -2.34 -3.31
C CYS A 30 7.28 -2.14 -3.21
N ARG A 31 7.82 -2.22 -1.99
CA ARG A 31 9.27 -2.16 -1.75
C ARG A 31 10.00 -3.27 -2.49
N ASP A 32 9.50 -4.50 -2.44
CA ASP A 32 10.15 -5.64 -3.09
C ASP A 32 10.14 -5.53 -4.62
N VAL A 33 9.03 -5.04 -5.20
CA VAL A 33 8.92 -4.77 -6.65
C VAL A 33 9.92 -3.70 -7.10
N LEU A 34 10.06 -2.61 -6.33
CA LEU A 34 10.99 -1.53 -6.65
C LEU A 34 12.46 -1.97 -6.48
N ASN A 35 12.75 -2.71 -5.41
CA ASN A 35 14.08 -3.27 -5.14
C ASN A 35 14.53 -4.24 -6.23
N ALA A 36 13.61 -4.98 -6.86
CA ALA A 36 13.94 -5.90 -7.96
C ALA A 36 14.65 -5.21 -9.13
N LEU A 37 14.45 -3.90 -9.30
CA LEU A 37 15.09 -3.07 -10.34
C LEU A 37 16.00 -1.99 -9.74
N GLY A 38 16.24 -2.03 -8.44
CA GLY A 38 17.07 -1.07 -7.71
C GLY A 38 16.55 0.36 -7.78
N ALA A 39 15.23 0.55 -7.85
CA ALA A 39 14.60 1.86 -7.80
C ALA A 39 14.12 2.18 -6.38
N GLY A 40 14.21 3.44 -5.95
CA GLY A 40 13.67 3.91 -4.67
C GLY A 40 12.19 4.34 -4.75
N SER A 41 11.67 4.56 -5.96
CA SER A 41 10.27 4.95 -6.19
C SER A 41 9.76 4.53 -7.57
N ALA A 42 8.44 4.50 -7.73
CA ALA A 42 7.82 4.24 -9.03
C ALA A 42 8.16 5.33 -10.06
N ASP A 43 8.27 6.60 -9.62
CA ASP A 43 8.64 7.71 -10.51
C ASP A 43 10.09 7.60 -10.99
N GLU A 44 11.00 7.22 -10.09
CA GLU A 44 12.40 6.92 -10.47
C GLU A 44 12.46 5.77 -11.46
N LEU A 45 11.69 4.69 -11.23
CA LEU A 45 11.65 3.55 -12.13
C LEU A 45 11.17 3.96 -13.53
N LEU A 46 10.10 4.76 -13.63
CA LEU A 46 9.60 5.26 -14.91
C LEU A 46 10.60 6.16 -15.61
N ALA A 47 11.29 7.04 -14.88
CA ALA A 47 12.32 7.90 -15.45
C ALA A 47 13.48 7.09 -16.06
N ARG A 48 13.93 6.04 -15.37
CA ARG A 48 14.99 5.13 -15.85
C ARG A 48 14.57 4.36 -17.10
N ILE A 49 13.30 3.95 -17.20
CA ILE A 49 12.74 3.37 -18.43
C ILE A 49 12.75 4.39 -19.57
N ALA A 50 12.27 5.62 -19.31
CA ALA A 50 12.21 6.68 -20.32
C ALA A 50 13.60 7.10 -20.85
N HIS A 51 14.64 6.99 -20.03
CA HIS A 51 16.03 7.24 -20.42
C HIS A 51 16.74 6.01 -21.01
N ALA A 52 16.03 4.89 -21.20
CA ALA A 52 16.58 3.62 -21.69
C ALA A 52 17.69 3.04 -20.80
N GLU A 53 17.74 3.41 -19.51
CA GLU A 53 18.64 2.83 -18.52
C GLU A 53 18.16 1.45 -18.05
N LEU A 54 16.86 1.17 -18.23
CA LEU A 54 16.26 -0.14 -18.02
C LEU A 54 15.51 -0.56 -19.29
N PRO A 55 15.48 -1.86 -19.61
CA PRO A 55 14.64 -2.37 -20.69
C PRO A 55 13.18 -2.12 -20.33
N GLU A 56 12.36 -1.70 -21.31
CA GLU A 56 10.93 -1.43 -21.10
C GLU A 56 10.21 -2.62 -20.46
N HIS A 57 10.49 -3.83 -20.94
CA HIS A 57 10.00 -5.07 -20.34
C HIS A 57 11.15 -5.83 -19.65
N PRO A 58 10.99 -6.30 -18.41
CA PRO A 58 9.76 -6.26 -17.59
C PRO A 58 9.59 -4.97 -16.75
N ALA A 59 10.43 -3.94 -16.93
CA ALA A 59 10.49 -2.82 -16.00
C ALA A 59 9.17 -2.03 -15.89
N TYR A 60 8.43 -1.91 -16.99
CA TYR A 60 7.14 -1.24 -17.02
C TYR A 60 6.08 -2.00 -16.22
N GLU A 61 6.08 -3.33 -16.25
CA GLU A 61 5.22 -4.16 -15.41
C GLU A 61 5.54 -3.98 -13.93
N HIS A 62 6.83 -3.91 -13.57
CA HIS A 62 7.24 -3.59 -12.21
C HIS A 62 6.78 -2.18 -11.78
N TYR A 63 6.88 -1.19 -12.67
CA TYR A 63 6.35 0.15 -12.42
C TYR A 63 4.83 0.13 -12.18
N LEU A 64 4.07 -0.54 -13.05
CA LEU A 64 2.62 -0.66 -12.90
C LEU A 64 2.24 -1.37 -11.59
N ALA A 65 2.95 -2.45 -11.26
CA ALA A 65 2.74 -3.17 -10.01
C ALA A 65 3.01 -2.28 -8.78
N ALA A 66 4.12 -1.53 -8.77
CA ALA A 66 4.45 -0.60 -7.69
C ALA A 66 3.36 0.48 -7.51
N ARG A 67 2.84 1.01 -8.63
CA ARG A 67 1.72 1.97 -8.61
C ARG A 67 0.45 1.39 -8.03
N ILE A 68 0.03 0.21 -8.49
CA ILE A 68 -1.19 -0.46 -7.98
C ILE A 68 -1.06 -0.73 -6.47
N LEU A 69 0.11 -1.16 -6.02
CA LEU A 69 0.36 -1.44 -4.60
C LEU A 69 0.33 -0.16 -3.75
N ALA A 70 0.89 0.94 -4.25
CA ALA A 70 0.82 2.25 -3.60
C ALA A 70 -0.63 2.77 -3.50
N ASP A 71 -1.39 2.68 -4.60
CA ASP A 71 -2.80 3.08 -4.62
C ASP A 71 -3.64 2.20 -3.68
N THR A 72 -3.37 0.89 -3.64
CA THR A 72 -4.02 -0.05 -2.72
C THR A 72 -3.73 0.31 -1.25
N HIS A 73 -2.49 0.71 -0.94
CA HIS A 73 -2.12 1.18 0.39
C HIS A 73 -2.95 2.41 0.80
N GLU A 74 -3.02 3.42 -0.06
CA GLU A 74 -3.76 4.65 0.24
C GLU A 74 -5.27 4.43 0.34
N ILE A 75 -5.84 3.56 -0.50
CA ILE A 75 -7.26 3.17 -0.39
C ILE A 75 -7.52 2.51 0.97
N ALA A 76 -6.71 1.53 1.37
CA ALA A 76 -6.87 0.87 2.66
C ALA A 76 -6.70 1.84 3.84
N ARG A 77 -5.73 2.77 3.74
CA ARG A 77 -5.50 3.84 4.72
C ARG A 77 -6.70 4.77 4.84
N SER A 78 -7.28 5.17 3.71
CA SER A 78 -8.44 6.06 3.66
C SER A 78 -9.68 5.40 4.28
N GLU A 79 -9.84 4.10 4.08
CA GLU A 79 -10.96 3.34 4.62
C GLU A 79 -10.84 3.18 6.15
N VAL A 80 -9.64 2.92 6.67
CA VAL A 80 -9.40 2.95 8.14
C VAL A 80 -9.71 4.33 8.71
N ALA A 81 -9.25 5.40 8.06
CA ALA A 81 -9.53 6.76 8.51
C ALA A 81 -11.03 7.07 8.53
N ARG A 82 -11.79 6.57 7.54
CA ARG A 82 -13.25 6.68 7.49
C ARG A 82 -13.91 5.98 8.67
N ILE A 83 -13.58 4.71 8.93
CA ILE A 83 -14.13 3.93 10.05
C ILE A 83 -13.85 4.60 11.39
N LEU A 84 -12.59 5.04 11.62
CA LEU A 84 -12.22 5.71 12.87
C LEU A 84 -12.95 7.05 13.06
N LYS A 85 -13.18 7.80 11.98
CA LYS A 85 -13.94 9.04 12.04
C LYS A 85 -15.40 8.80 12.40
N GLU A 86 -16.02 7.76 11.83
CA GLU A 86 -17.40 7.37 12.13
C GLU A 86 -17.53 6.91 13.58
N ALA A 87 -16.60 6.09 14.08
CA ALA A 87 -16.59 5.64 15.46
C ALA A 87 -16.40 6.79 16.48
N ASN A 88 -15.58 7.79 16.16
CA ASN A 88 -15.38 8.96 17.04
C ASN A 88 -16.52 9.98 16.97
N ALA A 89 -17.41 9.87 15.99
CA ALA A 89 -18.56 10.77 15.84
C ALA A 89 -19.83 10.23 16.54
N GLN A 90 -19.78 8.99 17.06
CA GLN A 90 -20.81 8.34 17.88
C GLN A 90 -20.56 8.60 19.37
#